data_AF-A0A3D0WTA7-F1
#
_entry.id   AF-A0A3D0WTA7-F1
#
_cell.length_a   1.000
_cell.length_b   1.000
_cell.length_c   1.000
_cell.angle_alpha   90.00
_cell.angle_beta   90.00
_cell.angle_gamma   90.00
#
_symmetry.space_group_name_H-M   'P 1'
#
loop_
_entity.id
_entity.type
_entity.pdbx_description
1 polymer ?
#
loop_
_entity_poly.entity_id
_entity_poly.type
_entity_poly.pdbx_seq_one_letter_code
_entity_poly.pdbx_strand_id
1 'polypeptide(L)'
;MKKNYSEILGIDLSKRTRKREYSTARYSVFYSLYQDCYRPCEISRQFGYDHSTVVHGIKTFKDLLDTKDDMAVYFWSLLKLAR
;
A
#
# COMPACT_ATOMS: atom_id res chain seq x y z
N MET A 1 6.88 9.81 11.95
CA MET A 1 5.85 8.76 11.71
C MET A 1 6.49 7.41 11.95
N LYS A 2 6.11 6.67 12.99
CA LYS A 2 6.63 5.31 13.20
C LYS A 2 5.47 4.33 13.35
N LYS A 3 4.68 4.19 12.29
CA LYS A 3 3.92 2.96 12.05
C LYS A 3 4.81 2.12 11.15
N ASN A 4 5.32 1.01 11.67
CA ASN A 4 6.02 0.05 10.82
C ASN A 4 4.95 -0.71 10.03
N TYR A 5 4.70 -0.28 8.78
CA TYR A 5 3.69 -0.91 7.93
C TYR A 5 3.94 -2.40 7.74
N SER A 6 5.20 -2.85 7.79
CA SER A 6 5.52 -4.27 7.70
C SER A 6 5.02 -5.05 8.92
N GLU A 7 5.07 -4.46 10.12
CA GLU A 7 4.54 -5.07 11.35
C GLU A 7 3.01 -5.12 11.32
N ILE A 8 2.36 -4.03 10.90
CA ILE A 8 0.88 -3.96 10.82
C ILE A 8 0.33 -4.99 9.83
N LEU A 9 0.98 -5.12 8.66
CA LEU A 9 0.52 -6.01 7.61
C LEU A 9 1.02 -7.46 7.78
N GLY A 10 1.95 -7.70 8.72
CA GLY A 10 2.62 -9.00 8.86
C GLY A 10 3.50 -9.38 7.66
N ILE A 11 3.89 -8.42 6.82
CA ILE A 11 4.62 -8.63 5.57
C ILE A 11 5.81 -7.70 5.50
N ASP A 12 6.97 -8.26 5.17
CA ASP A 12 8.17 -7.47 4.89
C ASP A 12 8.05 -6.72 3.54
N LEU A 13 7.68 -5.44 3.63
CA LEU A 13 7.52 -4.56 2.46
C LEU A 13 8.83 -4.19 1.77
N SER A 14 9.98 -4.43 2.41
CA SER A 14 11.30 -4.18 1.81
C SER A 14 11.60 -5.13 0.65
N LYS A 15 10.95 -6.31 0.62
CA LYS A 15 11.12 -7.30 -0.45
C LYS A 15 10.53 -6.81 -1.77
N ARG A 16 11.42 -6.58 -2.74
CA ARG A 16 11.08 -6.20 -4.13
C ARG A 16 10.62 -7.42 -4.96
N THR A 17 9.57 -8.10 -4.52
CA THR A 17 8.94 -9.18 -5.28
C THR A 17 7.60 -8.73 -5.86
N ARG A 18 7.26 -9.31 -7.03
CA ARG A 18 5.98 -9.11 -7.71
C ARG A 18 4.93 -10.16 -7.31
N LYS A 19 5.21 -11.01 -6.32
CA LYS A 19 4.19 -11.90 -5.74
C LYS A 19 2.99 -11.06 -5.30
N ARG A 20 1.78 -11.51 -5.68
CA ARG A 20 0.52 -10.77 -5.49
C ARG A 20 0.39 -10.23 -4.07
N GLU A 21 0.66 -11.06 -3.07
CA GLU A 21 0.63 -10.70 -1.66
C GLU A 21 1.47 -9.45 -1.32
N TYR A 22 2.75 -9.43 -1.73
CA TYR A 22 3.66 -8.32 -1.49
C TYR A 22 3.30 -7.07 -2.30
N SER A 23 2.83 -7.24 -3.54
CA SER A 23 2.36 -6.10 -4.34
C SER A 23 1.10 -5.48 -3.75
N THR A 24 0.12 -6.28 -3.35
CA THR A 24 -1.14 -5.81 -2.77
C THR A 24 -0.90 -5.15 -1.42
N ALA A 25 -0.04 -5.73 -0.57
CA ALA A 25 0.38 -5.13 0.70
C ALA A 25 1.09 -3.77 0.50
N ARG A 26 1.96 -3.65 -0.50
CA ARG A 26 2.61 -2.36 -0.81
C ARG A 26 1.61 -1.33 -1.31
N TYR A 27 0.72 -1.73 -2.20
CA TYR A 27 -0.26 -0.82 -2.77
C TYR A 27 -1.30 -0.35 -1.73
N SER A 28 -1.61 -1.18 -0.72
CA SER A 28 -2.45 -0.77 0.40
C SER A 28 -1.83 0.40 1.18
N VAL A 29 -0.51 0.37 1.39
CA VAL A 29 0.23 1.45 2.05
C VAL A 29 0.28 2.71 1.19
N PHE A 30 0.53 2.57 -0.11
CA PHE A 30 0.50 3.72 -1.04
C PHE A 30 -0.87 4.40 -1.03
N TYR A 31 -1.95 3.62 -1.10
CA TYR A 31 -3.30 4.14 -1.04
C TYR A 31 -3.62 4.76 0.33
N SER A 32 -3.20 4.13 1.43
CA SER A 32 -3.35 4.66 2.79
C SER A 32 -2.69 6.03 2.95
N LEU A 33 -1.45 6.17 2.50
CA LEU A 33 -0.72 7.44 2.55
C LEU A 33 -1.36 8.50 1.65
N TYR A 34 -1.82 8.10 0.48
CA TYR A 34 -2.54 9.01 -0.42
C TYR A 34 -3.83 9.55 0.22
N GLN A 35 -4.57 8.71 0.95
CA GLN A 35 -5.74 9.12 1.74
C GLN A 35 -5.37 10.06 2.91
N ASP A 36 -4.13 9.99 3.38
CA ASP A 36 -3.57 10.89 4.39
C ASP A 36 -2.92 12.15 3.77
N CYS A 37 -3.32 12.49 2.54
CA CYS A 37 -2.91 13.67 1.76
C CYS A 37 -1.44 13.71 1.30
N TYR A 38 -0.71 12.59 1.36
CA TYR A 38 0.63 12.51 0.76
C TYR A 38 0.56 12.49 -0.76
N ARG A 39 1.42 13.27 -1.41
CA ARG A 39 1.54 13.29 -2.87
C ARG A 39 2.29 12.03 -3.36
N PRO A 40 1.96 11.51 -4.55
CA PRO A 40 2.67 10.35 -5.12
C PRO A 40 4.19 10.52 -5.20
N CYS A 41 4.69 11.73 -5.42
CA CYS A 41 6.13 12.03 -5.42
C CYS A 41 6.78 11.90 -4.02
N GLU A 42 6.05 12.21 -2.95
CA GLU A 42 6.52 12.05 -1.58
C GLU A 42 6.55 10.57 -1.19
N ILE A 43 5.51 9.82 -1.57
CA ILE A 43 5.43 8.37 -1.37
C ILE A 43 6.55 7.67 -2.17
N SER A 44 6.77 8.07 -3.41
CA SER A 44 7.86 7.55 -4.26
C SER A 44 9.23 7.71 -3.59
N ARG A 45 9.54 8.90 -3.05
CA ARG A 45 10.78 9.17 -2.32
C ARG A 45 10.91 8.34 -1.04
N GLN A 46 9.81 8.15 -0.31
CA GLN A 46 9.82 7.35 0.92
C GLN A 46 10.08 5.86 0.68
N PHE A 47 9.57 5.30 -0.42
CA PHE A 47 9.65 3.86 -0.69
C PHE A 47 10.68 3.48 -1.76
N GLY A 48 11.33 4.45 -2.40
CA GLY A 48 12.34 4.21 -3.44
C GLY A 48 11.78 3.55 -4.71
N TYR A 49 10.54 3.88 -5.08
CA TYR A 49 9.86 3.43 -6.31
C TYR A 49 9.64 4.60 -7.25
N ASP A 50 9.52 4.31 -8.55
CA ASP A 50 9.17 5.32 -9.55
C ASP A 50 7.79 5.93 -9.27
N HIS A 51 7.65 7.22 -9.58
CA HIS A 51 6.38 7.93 -9.46
C HIS A 51 5.23 7.20 -10.17
N SER A 52 5.46 6.69 -11.37
CA SER A 52 4.49 5.91 -12.14
C SER A 52 4.07 4.62 -11.43
N THR A 53 4.99 3.95 -10.73
CA THR A 53 4.70 2.73 -9.95
C THR A 53 3.79 3.06 -8.77
N VAL A 54 4.03 4.18 -8.08
CA VAL A 54 3.19 4.63 -6.97
C VAL A 54 1.79 4.98 -7.47
N VAL A 55 1.66 5.77 -8.55
CA VAL A 55 0.36 6.12 -9.14
C VAL A 55 -0.41 4.88 -9.58
N HIS A 56 0.28 3.94 -10.24
CA HIS A 56 -0.32 2.66 -10.61
C HIS A 56 -0.80 1.88 -9.39
N GLY A 57 0.03 1.75 -8.36
CA GLY A 57 -0.34 1.04 -7.12
C GLY A 57 -1.55 1.65 -6.42
N ILE A 58 -1.63 2.98 -6.30
CA ILE A 58 -2.78 3.69 -5.71
C ILE A 58 -4.06 3.35 -6.48
N LYS A 59 -4.04 3.47 -7.81
CA LYS A 59 -5.20 3.18 -8.66
C LYS A 59 -5.60 1.71 -8.56
N THR A 60 -4.65 0.80 -8.74
CA THR A 60 -4.89 -0.65 -8.70
C THR A 60 -5.47 -1.07 -7.35
N PHE A 61 -4.97 -0.55 -6.23
CA PHE A 61 -5.52 -0.90 -4.92
C PHE A 61 -6.93 -0.37 -4.71
N LYS A 62 -7.22 0.84 -5.19
CA LYS A 62 -8.58 1.38 -5.17
C LYS A 62 -9.52 0.47 -5.97
N ASP A 63 -9.14 0.09 -7.19
CA ASP A 63 -9.95 -0.77 -8.05
C ASP A 63 -10.19 -2.14 -7.36
N LEU A 64 -9.17 -2.72 -6.70
CA LEU A 64 -9.31 -3.96 -5.93
C LEU A 64 -10.25 -3.83 -4.72
N LEU A 65 -10.26 -2.69 -4.03
CA LEU A 65 -11.22 -2.45 -2.95
C LEU A 65 -12.64 -2.30 -3.50
N ASP A 66 -12.80 -1.59 -4.61
CA ASP A 66 -14.10 -1.38 -5.26
C ASP A 66 -14.71 -2.72 -5.75
N THR A 67 -13.87 -3.65 -6.21
CA THR A 67 -14.29 -5.02 -6.58
C THR A 67 -14.38 -6.00 -5.41
N LYS A 68 -14.11 -5.55 -4.18
CA LYS A 68 -14.11 -6.37 -2.95
C LYS A 68 -13.16 -7.57 -3.03
N ASP A 69 -11.98 -7.38 -3.60
CA ASP A 69 -10.92 -8.38 -3.58
C ASP A 69 -10.54 -8.75 -2.14
N ASP A 70 -10.65 -10.04 -1.79
CA ASP A 70 -10.47 -10.52 -0.41
C ASP A 70 -9.15 -10.06 0.22
N MET A 71 -8.06 -10.11 -0.55
CA MET A 71 -6.72 -9.74 -0.06
C MET A 71 -6.58 -8.24 0.13
N ALA A 72 -7.11 -7.44 -0.80
CA ALA A 72 -7.12 -5.99 -0.65
C ALA A 72 -7.95 -5.54 0.55
N VAL A 73 -9.15 -6.12 0.74
CA VAL A 73 -10.03 -5.85 1.88
C VAL A 73 -9.34 -6.23 3.19
N TYR A 74 -8.67 -7.38 3.24
CA TYR A 74 -7.91 -7.82 4.41
C TYR A 74 -6.79 -6.83 4.79
N PHE A 75 -5.91 -6.45 3.86
CA PHE A 75 -4.85 -5.48 4.18
C PHE A 75 -5.41 -4.11 4.55
N TRP A 76 -6.52 -3.70 3.94
CA TRP A 76 -7.15 -2.43 4.26
C TRP A 76 -7.74 -2.42 5.67
N SER A 77 -8.36 -3.52 6.11
CA SER A 77 -8.90 -3.62 7.46
C SER A 77 -7.79 -3.55 8.52
N LEU A 78 -6.65 -4.20 8.31
CA LEU A 78 -5.48 -4.11 9.19
C LEU A 78 -4.97 -2.67 9.33
N LEU A 79 -4.83 -1.95 8.21
CA LEU A 79 -4.39 -0.55 8.24
C LEU A 79 -5.40 0.37 8.91
N LYS A 80 -6.70 0.09 8.79
CA LYS A 80 -7.76 0.88 9.43
C LYS A 80 -7.85 0.62 10.94
N LEU A 81 -7.68 -0.61 11.40
CA LEU A 81 -7.64 -0.94 12.83
C LEU A 81 -6.44 -0.30 13.54
N ALA A 82 -5.34 -0.11 12.83
CA ALA A 82 -4.14 0.51 13.38
C ALA A 82 -4.19 2.05 13.39
N ARG A 83 -5.27 2.69 12.93
CA ARG A 83 -5.45 4.16 12.88
C ARG A 83 -6.10 4.69 14.14
#